data_AF-D3T1Q8-F1
#
_entry.id   AF-D3T1Q8-F1
#
_cell.length_a   1.000
_cell.length_b   1.000
_cell.length_c   1.000
_cell.angle_alpha   90.00
_cell.angle_beta   90.00
_cell.angle_gamma   90.00
#
_symmetry.space_group_name_H-M   'P 1'
#
loop_
_entity.id
_entity.type
_entity.pdbx_description
1 polymer ?
#
loop_
_entity_poly.entity_id
_entity_poly.type
_entity_poly.pdbx_seq_one_letter_code
_entity_poly.pdbx_strand_id
1 'polypeptide(L)'
;MGTSLHLNVECKTDTGWEFVETDVSQPGGYDMMGCLFGIRNCCNFEPIAPPDRGIPENASDQFEPLRDDDEFLTTWVGLDEIEAIDWDEYANRRDSRVSFYDEGGNYIKKVGAFSIPCEEDFDYMERVNNGEEVTLTLAKDWFEFDAGDEVTLVREWRQRKDVKNDGWEDNFEIFRGLADEYGGSKNVRMIAIAVG
;
A
#
# COMPACT_ATOMS: atom_id res chain seq x y z
N MET A 1 13.11 -10.26 1.07
CA MET A 1 12.55 -10.09 2.43
C MET A 1 11.17 -9.47 2.24
N GLY A 2 10.14 -10.09 2.79
CA GLY A 2 8.80 -9.50 2.84
C GLY A 2 8.71 -8.53 4.02
N THR A 3 7.77 -7.59 3.98
CA THR A 3 7.44 -6.75 5.13
C THR A 3 6.08 -7.19 5.66
N SER A 4 6.01 -7.51 6.94
CA SER A 4 4.75 -7.85 7.62
C SER A 4 4.14 -6.60 8.22
N LEU A 5 2.82 -6.48 8.15
CA LEU A 5 2.05 -5.39 8.77
C LEU A 5 1.09 -5.96 9.81
N HIS A 6 1.20 -5.46 11.03
CA HIS A 6 0.32 -5.80 12.13
C HIS A 6 -0.56 -4.60 12.44
N LEU A 7 -1.87 -4.78 12.27
CA LEU A 7 -2.86 -3.76 12.58
C LEU A 7 -3.46 -4.05 13.95
N ASN A 8 -3.50 -3.03 14.79
CA ASN A 8 -4.14 -3.06 16.09
C ASN A 8 -5.16 -1.93 16.14
N VAL A 9 -6.21 -2.10 16.93
CA VAL A 9 -7.25 -1.07 17.08
C VAL A 9 -7.27 -0.60 18.51
N GLU A 10 -7.37 0.71 18.68
CA GLU A 10 -7.73 1.30 19.95
C GLU A 10 -9.02 2.08 19.82
N CYS A 11 -9.85 1.96 20.85
CA CYS A 11 -11.05 2.77 21.01
C CYS A 11 -10.94 3.64 22.25
N LYS A 12 -11.54 4.82 22.19
CA LYS A 12 -11.53 5.77 23.30
C LYS A 12 -12.70 5.54 24.24
N THR A 13 -12.41 5.36 25.52
CA THR A 13 -13.35 5.23 26.63
C THR A 13 -13.30 6.47 27.52
N ASP A 14 -14.07 6.46 28.62
CA ASP A 14 -14.01 7.51 29.64
C ASP A 14 -12.66 7.53 30.39
N THR A 15 -11.94 6.41 30.40
CA THR A 15 -10.66 6.21 31.11
C THR A 15 -9.43 6.45 30.25
N GLY A 16 -9.56 6.42 28.92
CA GLY A 16 -8.44 6.65 28.01
C GLY A 16 -8.63 5.94 26.68
N TRP A 17 -7.52 5.69 25.96
CA TRP A 17 -7.52 4.78 24.83
C TRP A 17 -7.27 3.36 25.32
N GLU A 18 -8.04 2.42 24.82
CA GLU A 18 -7.95 1.00 25.19
C GLU A 18 -7.80 0.17 23.93
N PHE A 19 -6.90 -0.81 23.96
CA PHE A 19 -6.78 -1.82 22.92
C PHE A 19 -8.08 -2.62 22.83
N VAL A 20 -8.58 -2.80 21.61
CA VAL A 20 -9.74 -3.63 21.32
C VAL A 20 -9.30 -4.80 20.45
N GLU A 21 -9.56 -6.01 20.93
CA GLU A 21 -9.39 -7.21 20.13
C GLU A 21 -10.46 -7.23 19.03
N THR A 22 -10.03 -7.39 17.79
CA THR A 22 -10.91 -7.31 16.61
C THR A 22 -10.52 -8.37 15.59
N ASP A 23 -11.45 -8.69 14.69
CA ASP A 23 -11.20 -9.54 13.53
C ASP A 23 -10.52 -8.79 12.37
N VAL A 24 -9.89 -7.64 12.65
CA VAL A 24 -9.13 -6.89 11.65
C VAL A 24 -8.05 -7.80 11.10
N SER A 25 -8.17 -8.10 9.82
CA SER A 25 -7.21 -8.95 9.13
C SER A 25 -5.86 -8.24 9.06
N GLN A 26 -4.77 -8.99 8.89
CA GLN A 26 -3.55 -8.44 8.30
C GLN A 26 -3.79 -8.42 6.79
N PRO A 27 -4.26 -7.30 6.22
CA PRO A 27 -4.65 -7.30 4.84
C PRO A 27 -3.39 -7.47 3.97
N GLY A 28 -3.57 -8.11 2.83
CA GLY A 28 -2.53 -8.14 1.81
C GLY A 28 -2.27 -6.76 1.21
N GLY A 29 -1.39 -6.73 0.23
CA GLY A 29 -1.23 -5.55 -0.62
C GLY A 29 -0.32 -4.47 -0.02
N TYR A 30 0.92 -4.43 -0.51
CA TYR A 30 1.86 -3.32 -0.22
C TYR A 30 1.33 -1.96 -0.68
N ASP A 31 0.35 -1.94 -1.58
CA ASP A 31 -0.19 -0.71 -2.15
C ASP A 31 -0.92 0.13 -1.10
N MET A 32 -1.73 -0.50 -0.24
CA MET A 32 -2.40 0.19 0.87
C MET A 32 -1.47 0.53 2.02
N MET A 33 -0.48 -0.32 2.29
CA MET A 33 0.60 0.00 3.23
C MET A 33 1.35 1.25 2.80
N GLY A 34 1.65 1.37 1.51
CA GLY A 34 2.28 2.55 0.92
C GLY A 34 1.37 3.78 0.95
N CYS A 35 0.10 3.58 0.61
CA CYS A 35 -0.94 4.61 0.56
C CYS A 35 -1.22 5.24 1.93
N LEU A 36 -1.41 4.43 2.97
CA LEU A 36 -1.71 4.91 4.31
C LEU A 36 -0.44 5.30 5.05
N PHE A 37 0.60 4.46 5.02
CA PHE A 37 1.72 4.54 5.94
C PHE A 37 3.08 4.83 5.30
N GLY A 38 3.15 4.92 3.97
CA GLY A 38 4.40 5.16 3.24
C GLY A 38 5.33 3.93 3.22
N ILE A 39 4.91 2.80 3.78
CA ILE A 39 5.71 1.59 3.88
C ILE A 39 5.67 0.85 2.54
N ARG A 40 6.83 0.63 1.92
CA ARG A 40 6.94 0.01 0.58
C ARG A 40 6.08 0.72 -0.49
N ASN A 41 6.02 2.05 -0.43
CA ASN A 41 5.16 2.89 -1.27
C ASN A 41 5.58 2.92 -2.76
N CYS A 42 5.32 1.83 -3.48
CA CYS A 42 5.52 1.76 -4.93
C CYS A 42 4.53 2.62 -5.71
N CYS A 43 3.32 2.84 -5.15
CA CYS A 43 2.27 3.63 -5.79
C CYS A 43 2.53 5.14 -5.73
N ASN A 44 3.50 5.61 -4.95
CA ASN A 44 3.91 7.01 -4.83
C ASN A 44 2.81 8.00 -4.41
N PHE A 45 1.89 7.56 -3.54
CA PHE A 45 0.97 8.47 -2.85
C PHE A 45 1.69 9.25 -1.75
N GLU A 46 1.22 10.44 -1.41
CA GLU A 46 1.55 11.01 -0.11
C GLU A 46 0.86 10.16 0.97
N PRO A 47 1.60 9.65 1.97
CA PRO A 47 1.01 8.82 3.02
C PRO A 47 0.11 9.66 3.95
N ILE A 48 -1.02 9.08 4.34
CA ILE A 48 -1.95 9.73 5.28
C ILE A 48 -1.35 9.81 6.68
N ALA A 49 -0.74 8.71 7.12
CA ALA A 49 -0.10 8.53 8.41
C ALA A 49 1.35 8.05 8.23
N PRO A 50 2.30 8.95 7.92
CA PRO A 50 3.69 8.58 7.68
C PRO A 50 4.31 7.84 8.88
N PRO A 51 5.38 7.05 8.65
CA PRO A 51 5.93 6.14 9.65
C PRO A 51 6.69 6.85 10.79
N ASP A 52 6.91 8.16 10.69
CA ASP A 52 7.54 8.99 11.70
C ASP A 52 6.56 9.49 12.78
N ARG A 53 5.25 9.21 12.64
CA ARG A 53 4.27 9.51 13.70
C ARG A 53 4.48 8.66 14.96
N GLY A 54 5.09 7.48 14.85
CA GLY A 54 5.35 6.57 15.97
C GLY A 54 4.08 6.02 16.64
N ILE A 55 4.21 5.57 17.89
CA ILE A 55 3.08 5.21 18.76
C ILE A 55 2.48 6.49 19.39
N PRO A 56 1.15 6.69 19.38
CA PRO A 56 0.54 7.85 20.03
C PRO A 56 0.96 7.99 21.50
N GLU A 57 1.23 9.21 21.99
CA GLU A 57 1.62 9.45 23.39
C GLU A 57 0.59 8.95 24.42
N ASN A 58 -0.68 8.91 24.03
CA ASN A 58 -1.80 8.43 24.85
C ASN A 58 -2.29 7.04 24.42
N ALA A 59 -1.45 6.23 23.78
CA ALA A 59 -1.72 4.82 23.54
C ALA A 59 -1.84 4.05 24.86
N SER A 60 -2.61 2.98 24.84
CA SER A 60 -2.72 2.04 25.96
C SER A 60 -1.37 1.40 26.29
N ASP A 61 -1.24 0.95 27.55
CA ASP A 61 0.01 0.40 28.09
C ASP A 61 0.55 -0.81 27.31
N GLN A 62 -0.30 -1.47 26.50
CA GLN A 62 0.09 -2.60 25.65
C GLN A 62 1.14 -2.22 24.60
N PHE A 63 1.19 -0.95 24.17
CA PHE A 63 2.15 -0.47 23.17
C PHE A 63 3.43 0.12 23.76
N GLU A 64 3.53 0.21 25.10
CA GLU A 64 4.69 0.76 25.78
C GLU A 64 6.03 0.08 25.39
N PRO A 65 6.10 -1.26 25.23
CA PRO A 65 7.34 -1.93 24.81
C PRO A 65 7.85 -1.51 23.43
N LEU A 66 7.01 -0.90 22.60
CA LEU A 66 7.33 -0.55 21.21
C LEU A 66 7.76 0.91 21.03
N ARG A 67 7.66 1.76 22.07
CA ARG A 67 7.90 3.20 21.93
C ARG A 67 9.33 3.57 21.58
N ASP A 68 10.29 2.77 22.03
CA ASP A 68 11.72 3.02 21.88
C ASP A 68 12.44 1.90 21.10
N ASP A 69 11.67 1.07 20.39
CA ASP A 69 12.21 -0.05 19.64
C ASP A 69 12.35 0.31 18.15
N ASP A 70 13.58 0.68 17.78
CA ASP A 70 13.96 1.04 16.41
C ASP A 70 13.87 -0.14 15.41
N GLU A 71 13.63 -1.37 15.87
CA GLU A 71 13.41 -2.52 14.99
C GLU A 71 12.02 -2.47 14.32
N PHE A 72 11.08 -1.70 14.86
CA PHE A 72 9.71 -1.59 14.36
C PHE A 72 9.43 -0.23 13.72
N LEU A 73 8.80 -0.24 12.54
CA LEU A 73 8.17 0.96 12.02
C LEU A 73 6.76 1.07 12.61
N THR A 74 6.52 2.08 13.42
CA THR A 74 5.22 2.30 14.09
C THR A 74 4.56 3.59 13.62
N THR A 75 3.26 3.53 13.38
CA THR A 75 2.44 4.72 13.06
C THR A 75 0.98 4.46 13.41
N TRP A 76 0.14 5.47 13.26
CA TRP A 76 -1.28 5.36 13.55
C TRP A 76 -2.11 6.33 12.72
N VAL A 77 -3.36 5.95 12.49
CA VAL A 77 -4.35 6.74 11.75
C VAL A 77 -5.72 6.64 12.44
N GLY A 78 -6.39 7.76 12.63
CA GLY A 78 -7.77 7.81 13.12
C GLY A 78 -8.78 7.38 12.05
N LEU A 79 -9.94 6.87 12.46
CA LEU A 79 -11.03 6.63 11.49
C LEU A 79 -11.51 7.94 10.86
N ASP A 80 -11.51 9.03 11.62
CA ASP A 80 -11.86 10.36 11.09
C ASP A 80 -10.88 10.82 10.00
N GLU A 81 -9.59 10.50 10.13
CA GLU A 81 -8.60 10.72 9.05
C GLU A 81 -8.89 9.85 7.84
N ILE A 82 -9.24 8.56 8.03
CA ILE A 82 -9.59 7.64 6.93
C ILE A 82 -10.84 8.12 6.18
N GLU A 83 -11.86 8.57 6.89
CA GLU A 83 -13.11 9.09 6.31
C GLU A 83 -12.90 10.41 5.55
N ALA A 84 -11.87 11.18 5.90
CA ALA A 84 -11.52 12.43 5.24
C ALA A 84 -10.64 12.24 3.99
N ILE A 85 -10.17 11.02 3.70
CA ILE A 85 -9.34 10.73 2.53
C ILE A 85 -10.11 11.04 1.24
N ASP A 86 -9.47 11.82 0.35
CA ASP A 86 -9.93 11.94 -1.04
C ASP A 86 -9.51 10.68 -1.82
N TRP A 87 -10.45 9.75 -1.96
CA TRP A 87 -10.20 8.47 -2.64
C TRP A 87 -10.10 8.60 -4.17
N ASP A 88 -10.54 9.71 -4.75
CA ASP A 88 -10.44 9.96 -6.18
C ASP A 88 -9.11 10.65 -6.56
N GLU A 89 -8.27 10.99 -5.58
CA GLU A 89 -6.98 11.61 -5.83
C GLU A 89 -6.01 10.68 -6.57
N TYR A 90 -5.16 11.28 -7.40
CA TYR A 90 -4.08 10.59 -8.08
C TYR A 90 -2.78 10.68 -7.29
N ALA A 91 -1.96 9.64 -7.39
CA ALA A 91 -0.61 9.64 -6.85
C ALA A 91 0.24 10.79 -7.45
N ASN A 92 1.21 11.28 -6.67
CA ASN A 92 2.10 12.37 -7.08
C ASN A 92 3.06 11.97 -8.20
N ARG A 93 3.31 10.66 -8.35
CA ARG A 93 4.12 10.07 -9.42
C ARG A 93 3.46 8.77 -9.88
N ARG A 94 3.80 8.33 -11.10
CA ARG A 94 3.39 7.02 -11.60
C ARG A 94 3.91 5.90 -10.72
N ASP A 95 3.25 4.75 -10.74
CA ASP A 95 3.69 3.55 -10.05
C ASP A 95 5.15 3.25 -10.40
N SER A 96 5.98 3.01 -9.38
CA SER A 96 7.40 2.66 -9.56
C SER A 96 7.58 1.28 -10.18
N ARG A 97 6.50 0.49 -10.26
CA ARG A 97 6.45 -0.82 -10.92
C ARG A 97 5.86 -0.69 -12.32
N VAL A 98 6.23 -1.62 -13.19
CA VAL A 98 5.78 -1.69 -14.57
C VAL A 98 4.74 -2.78 -14.71
N SER A 99 3.60 -2.44 -15.30
CA SER A 99 2.57 -3.38 -15.75
C SER A 99 2.96 -3.99 -17.10
N PHE A 100 2.71 -5.28 -17.25
CA PHE A 100 2.99 -6.10 -18.42
C PHE A 100 1.68 -6.53 -19.04
N TYR A 101 1.57 -6.38 -20.35
CA TYR A 101 0.44 -6.85 -21.14
C TYR A 101 0.96 -7.73 -22.30
N ASP A 102 0.19 -8.75 -22.66
CA ASP A 102 0.45 -9.55 -23.86
C ASP A 102 0.06 -8.80 -25.14
N GLU A 103 0.32 -9.41 -26.30
CA GLU A 103 -0.07 -8.89 -27.63
C GLU A 103 -1.58 -8.60 -27.74
N GLY A 104 -2.41 -9.34 -26.99
CA GLY A 104 -3.86 -9.14 -26.93
C GLY A 104 -4.29 -7.97 -26.03
N GLY A 105 -3.36 -7.32 -25.33
CA GLY A 105 -3.63 -6.27 -24.36
C GLY A 105 -4.17 -6.79 -23.02
N ASN A 106 -4.03 -8.09 -22.72
CA ASN A 106 -4.43 -8.65 -21.44
C ASN A 106 -3.35 -8.37 -20.39
N TYR A 107 -3.76 -7.92 -19.20
CA TYR A 107 -2.84 -7.74 -18.08
C TYR A 107 -2.26 -9.10 -17.66
N ILE A 108 -0.94 -9.15 -17.57
CA ILE A 108 -0.20 -10.34 -17.13
C ILE A 108 0.25 -10.16 -15.69
N LYS A 109 1.02 -9.10 -15.41
CA LYS A 109 1.64 -8.88 -14.09
C LYS A 109 2.17 -7.46 -13.92
N LYS A 110 2.61 -7.16 -12.70
CA LYS A 110 3.27 -5.91 -12.33
C LYS A 110 4.56 -6.21 -11.58
N VAL A 111 5.68 -5.58 -11.96
CA VAL A 111 7.01 -5.85 -11.38
C VAL A 111 7.82 -4.57 -11.14
N GLY A 112 8.60 -4.52 -10.06
CA GLY A 112 9.37 -3.33 -9.68
C GLY A 112 10.73 -3.19 -10.40
N ALA A 113 11.58 -4.20 -10.28
CA ALA A 113 12.93 -4.22 -10.85
C ALA A 113 13.08 -5.37 -11.83
N PHE A 114 13.43 -5.05 -13.08
CA PHE A 114 13.60 -6.02 -14.15
C PHE A 114 14.48 -5.46 -15.27
N SER A 115 14.92 -6.36 -16.15
CA SER A 115 15.43 -6.03 -17.48
C SER A 115 14.83 -7.05 -18.44
N ILE A 116 14.18 -6.55 -19.48
CA ILE A 116 13.70 -7.37 -20.59
C ILE A 116 14.87 -7.67 -21.52
N PRO A 117 15.00 -8.92 -21.99
CA PRO A 117 15.92 -9.24 -23.07
C PRO A 117 15.30 -8.87 -24.42
N CYS A 118 15.65 -7.69 -24.93
CA CYS A 118 15.35 -7.21 -26.27
C CYS A 118 16.66 -6.86 -27.01
N GLU A 119 16.73 -7.09 -28.33
CA GLU A 119 17.99 -6.95 -29.07
C GLU A 119 18.28 -5.52 -29.55
N GLU A 120 17.25 -4.71 -29.79
CA GLU A 120 17.39 -3.48 -30.59
C GLU A 120 16.87 -2.20 -29.91
N ASP A 121 16.36 -2.31 -28.69
CA ASP A 121 15.77 -1.19 -27.97
C ASP A 121 16.44 -1.05 -26.60
N PHE A 122 17.42 -0.15 -26.49
CA PHE A 122 18.18 0.08 -25.27
C PHE A 122 17.62 1.24 -24.43
N ASP A 123 16.71 2.05 -24.99
CA ASP A 123 16.13 3.22 -24.32
C ASP A 123 14.69 2.99 -23.83
N TYR A 124 14.08 1.82 -24.10
CA TYR A 124 12.71 1.50 -23.69
C TYR A 124 12.43 1.81 -22.22
N MET A 125 13.37 1.54 -21.31
CA MET A 125 13.19 1.81 -19.89
C MET A 125 13.06 3.31 -19.59
N GLU A 126 13.78 4.18 -20.31
CA GLU A 126 13.63 5.62 -20.16
C GLU A 126 12.22 6.07 -20.57
N ARG A 127 11.72 5.56 -21.70
CA ARG A 127 10.35 5.81 -22.18
C ARG A 127 9.29 5.29 -21.21
N VAL A 128 9.42 4.04 -20.74
CA VAL A 128 8.53 3.46 -19.71
C VAL A 128 8.59 4.26 -18.40
N ASN A 129 9.76 4.75 -17.98
CA ASN A 129 9.92 5.60 -16.80
C ASN A 129 9.24 6.97 -16.97
N ASN A 130 9.25 7.51 -18.20
CA ASN A 130 8.50 8.72 -18.57
C ASN A 130 7.00 8.46 -18.73
N GLY A 131 6.58 7.19 -18.64
CA GLY A 131 5.20 6.73 -18.67
C GLY A 131 4.63 6.55 -20.06
N GLU A 132 5.49 6.34 -21.05
CA GLU A 132 5.10 5.86 -22.36
C GLU A 132 4.75 4.38 -22.29
N GLU A 133 3.78 3.98 -23.10
CA GLU A 133 3.50 2.58 -23.39
C GLU A 133 4.51 2.09 -24.43
N VAL A 134 5.27 1.06 -24.09
CA VAL A 134 6.33 0.53 -24.97
C VAL A 134 6.11 -0.95 -25.22
N THR A 135 5.96 -1.32 -26.49
CA THR A 135 5.85 -2.71 -26.94
C THR A 135 7.21 -3.19 -27.46
N LEU A 136 7.66 -4.35 -26.97
CA LEU A 136 8.92 -4.97 -27.34
C LEU A 136 8.71 -6.42 -27.75
N THR A 137 9.46 -6.87 -28.74
CA THR A 137 9.60 -8.30 -29.05
C THR A 137 10.71 -8.92 -28.22
N LEU A 138 10.44 -10.05 -27.57
CA LEU A 138 11.42 -10.72 -26.73
C LEU A 138 12.49 -11.46 -27.55
N ALA A 139 13.76 -11.25 -27.20
CA ALA A 139 14.89 -11.90 -27.85
C ALA A 139 15.11 -13.36 -27.39
N LYS A 140 14.58 -13.70 -26.22
CA LYS A 140 14.67 -15.04 -25.61
C LYS A 140 13.50 -15.24 -24.66
N ASP A 141 13.21 -16.49 -24.35
CA ASP A 141 12.24 -16.86 -23.33
C ASP A 141 12.52 -16.09 -22.03
N TRP A 142 11.48 -15.44 -21.52
CA TRP A 142 11.59 -14.63 -20.32
C TRP A 142 10.31 -14.77 -19.50
N PHE A 143 10.47 -15.39 -18.32
CA PHE A 143 9.38 -15.63 -17.40
C PHE A 143 8.31 -16.56 -17.98
N GLU A 144 7.15 -16.02 -18.36
CA GLU A 144 5.98 -16.73 -18.90
C GLU A 144 5.80 -16.47 -20.41
N PHE A 145 6.73 -15.74 -21.01
CA PHE A 145 6.72 -15.39 -22.42
C PHE A 145 7.83 -16.13 -23.17
N ASP A 146 7.53 -16.49 -24.41
CA ASP A 146 8.46 -17.16 -25.32
C ASP A 146 9.26 -16.14 -26.14
N ALA A 147 10.42 -16.56 -26.64
CA ALA A 147 11.17 -15.76 -27.61
C ALA A 147 10.30 -15.45 -28.83
N GLY A 148 10.23 -14.17 -29.21
CA GLY A 148 9.39 -13.69 -30.31
C GLY A 148 8.03 -13.13 -29.88
N ASP A 149 7.61 -13.31 -28.63
CA ASP A 149 6.38 -12.70 -28.12
C ASP A 149 6.53 -11.17 -28.05
N GLU A 150 5.43 -10.46 -28.33
CA GLU A 150 5.31 -9.03 -28.07
C GLU A 150 4.75 -8.78 -26.67
N VAL A 151 5.43 -7.91 -25.93
CA VAL A 151 5.05 -7.52 -24.57
C VAL A 151 4.98 -6.01 -24.48
N THR A 152 3.86 -5.51 -23.94
CA THR A 152 3.62 -4.09 -23.72
C THR A 152 3.86 -3.71 -22.27
N LEU A 153 4.60 -2.62 -22.07
CA LEU A 153 5.14 -2.15 -20.80
C LEU A 153 4.64 -0.75 -20.51
N VAL A 154 4.10 -0.52 -19.31
CA VAL A 154 3.66 0.82 -18.91
C VAL A 154 3.75 1.02 -17.41
N ARG A 155 4.10 2.25 -17.01
CA ARG A 155 3.91 2.73 -15.64
C ARG A 155 2.64 3.56 -15.58
N GLU A 156 1.73 3.16 -14.70
CA GLU A 156 0.39 3.74 -14.65
C GLU A 156 0.33 4.88 -13.62
N TRP A 157 -0.53 5.86 -13.91
CA TRP A 157 -1.07 6.71 -12.85
C TRP A 157 -2.07 5.90 -12.01
N ARG A 158 -2.04 6.08 -10.69
CA ARG A 158 -2.91 5.34 -9.77
C ARG A 158 -3.86 6.31 -9.09
N GLN A 159 -5.15 5.98 -9.07
CA GLN A 159 -6.10 6.63 -8.15
C GLN A 159 -6.07 5.91 -6.81
N ARG A 160 -6.25 6.64 -5.72
CA ARG A 160 -6.14 6.07 -4.37
C ARG A 160 -7.19 4.99 -4.12
N LYS A 161 -8.40 5.11 -4.64
CA LYS A 161 -9.43 4.06 -4.50
C LYS A 161 -9.02 2.72 -5.10
N ASP A 162 -8.16 2.71 -6.12
CA ASP A 162 -7.76 1.48 -6.82
C ASP A 162 -6.82 0.61 -5.97
N VAL A 163 -6.34 1.13 -4.84
CA VAL A 163 -5.49 0.37 -3.93
C VAL A 163 -6.27 -0.28 -2.79
N LYS A 164 -7.57 0.01 -2.59
CA LYS A 164 -8.42 -0.59 -1.52
C LYS A 164 -8.75 -2.09 -1.75
N ASN A 165 -7.79 -2.88 -2.19
CA ASN A 165 -7.90 -4.31 -2.40
C ASN A 165 -7.58 -5.10 -1.11
N ASP A 166 -7.55 -6.43 -1.20
CA ASP A 166 -6.96 -7.33 -0.20
C ASP A 166 -7.52 -7.24 1.24
N GLY A 167 -8.81 -6.91 1.40
CA GLY A 167 -9.50 -6.91 2.70
C GLY A 167 -9.47 -5.58 3.45
N TRP A 168 -8.88 -4.52 2.86
CA TRP A 168 -8.86 -3.19 3.48
C TRP A 168 -10.24 -2.56 3.66
N GLU A 169 -11.17 -2.80 2.72
CA GLU A 169 -12.55 -2.30 2.86
C GLU A 169 -13.26 -2.96 4.05
N ASP A 170 -13.09 -4.27 4.24
CA ASP A 170 -13.67 -4.99 5.38
C ASP A 170 -13.11 -4.46 6.71
N ASN A 171 -11.80 -4.20 6.78
CA ASN A 171 -11.18 -3.58 7.96
C ASN A 171 -11.76 -2.18 8.24
N PHE A 172 -12.05 -1.38 7.22
CA PHE A 172 -12.70 -0.08 7.41
C PHE A 172 -14.14 -0.21 7.89
N GLU A 173 -14.90 -1.23 7.46
CA GLU A 173 -16.24 -1.47 7.99
C GLU A 173 -16.21 -1.89 9.47
N ILE A 174 -15.25 -2.70 9.89
CA ILE A 174 -15.06 -3.03 11.32
C ILE A 174 -14.86 -1.75 12.13
N PHE A 175 -14.05 -0.81 11.62
CA PHE A 175 -13.79 0.44 12.34
C PHE A 175 -15.02 1.32 12.44
N ARG A 176 -15.85 1.39 11.38
CA ARG A 176 -17.11 2.12 11.43
C ARG A 176 -18.07 1.51 12.44
N GLY A 177 -18.14 0.18 12.52
CA GLY A 177 -18.90 -0.50 13.56
C GLY A 177 -18.44 -0.15 14.98
N LEU A 178 -17.11 -0.07 15.20
CA LEU A 178 -16.56 0.39 16.48
C LEU A 178 -16.87 1.87 16.74
N ALA A 179 -16.86 2.70 15.71
CA ALA A 179 -17.21 4.11 15.87
C ALA A 179 -18.67 4.29 16.31
N ASP A 180 -19.59 3.47 15.80
CA ASP A 180 -20.98 3.46 16.25
C ASP A 180 -21.09 3.08 17.74
N GLU A 181 -20.27 2.14 18.21
CA GLU A 181 -20.25 1.69 19.62
C GLU A 181 -19.57 2.70 20.56
N TYR A 182 -18.43 3.27 20.15
CA TYR A 182 -17.58 4.12 20.98
C TYR A 182 -17.85 5.63 20.78
N GLY A 183 -18.94 5.99 20.12
CA GLY A 183 -19.44 7.37 20.08
C GLY A 183 -18.77 8.28 19.04
N GLY A 184 -18.28 7.70 17.95
CA GLY A 184 -17.89 8.41 16.73
C GLY A 184 -16.48 8.11 16.23
N SER A 185 -16.18 8.52 14.99
CA SER A 185 -14.93 8.18 14.31
C SER A 185 -13.66 8.73 14.96
N LYS A 186 -13.77 9.80 15.76
CA LYS A 186 -12.64 10.34 16.56
C LYS A 186 -12.24 9.47 17.74
N ASN A 187 -13.05 8.46 18.07
CA ASN A 187 -12.84 7.56 19.19
C ASN A 187 -12.35 6.18 18.71
N VAL A 188 -11.94 6.04 17.45
CA VAL A 188 -11.38 4.81 16.89
C VAL A 188 -10.11 5.16 16.12
N ARG A 189 -9.04 4.41 16.37
CA ARG A 189 -7.80 4.54 15.60
C ARG A 189 -7.14 3.18 15.37
N MET A 190 -6.39 3.11 14.29
CA MET A 190 -5.52 2.00 13.95
C MET A 190 -4.09 2.33 14.38
N ILE A 191 -3.43 1.39 15.03
CA ILE A 191 -1.99 1.40 15.24
C ILE A 191 -1.38 0.35 14.31
N ALA A 192 -0.51 0.80 13.42
CA ALA A 192 0.19 0.00 12.45
C ALA A 192 1.63 -0.24 12.91
N ILE A 193 2.02 -1.51 12.97
CA ILE A 193 3.38 -1.94 13.31
C ILE A 193 3.90 -2.78 12.15
N ALA A 194 4.98 -2.33 11.51
CA ALA A 194 5.60 -3.07 10.42
C ALA A 194 6.98 -3.60 10.80
N VAL A 195 7.25 -4.81 10.35
CA VAL A 195 8.50 -5.56 10.59
C VAL A 195 9.12 -5.91 9.23
N GLY A 196 10.41 -5.58 9.06
CA GLY A 196 11.15 -5.67 7.80
C GLY A 196 12.07 -6.87 7.67
#